data_AF-A0A8J6THS8-F1
#
_entry.id   AF-A0A8J6THS8-F1
#
_cell.length_a   1.000
_cell.length_b   1.000
_cell.length_c   1.000
_cell.angle_alpha   90.00
_cell.angle_beta   90.00
_cell.angle_gamma   90.00
#
_symmetry.space_group_name_H-M   'P 1'
#
loop_
_entity.id
_entity.type
_entity.pdbx_description
1 polymer ?
#
loop_
_entity_poly.entity_id
_entity_poly.type
_entity_poly.pdbx_seq_one_letter_code
_entity_poly.pdbx_strand_id
1 'polypeptide(L)'
;MLIIISDLHLGDGTCGKSISSDAFNVFEERLDKMAMRASWREDGVYRPIEQIHILLLGDILDPLHSTLWLDTEVDTPEYTRPWTDRNKPAYAEKLKEITRAILKENAKSVKVLRQLDVIIPQALQRQRGWEESIDWVSVDVHLHYMIGNHDWYYGIPGTAFDEIRAEVVDALSLSQNSSPFPFRLEDDPDLAEKLAEYKVYARHGDCYDSFNYDAEEGRINSALGDVFTVEMLNRFPLEVEKHLDDIPPEMIENLRELSRVRPALATGLWVSSQVRHNHLPDRMQKAIKDLWEQLGDEFLRLKVVRDADRKFKFDTVDKLQIALQISKRTPF
;
A
#
# COMPACT_ATOMS: atom_id res chain seq x y z
N MET A 1 -17.34 -7.72 17.36
CA MET A 1 -16.77 -6.36 17.20
C MET A 1 -16.16 -6.27 15.80
N LEU A 2 -16.31 -5.14 15.11
CA LEU A 2 -15.72 -4.91 13.80
C LEU A 2 -14.64 -3.82 13.90
N ILE A 3 -13.46 -4.06 13.33
CA ILE A 3 -12.34 -3.12 13.20
C ILE A 3 -11.99 -3.03 11.73
N ILE A 4 -11.74 -1.82 11.22
CA ILE A 4 -11.30 -1.59 9.85
C ILE A 4 -9.95 -0.88 9.91
N ILE A 5 -8.95 -1.44 9.23
CA ILE A 5 -7.59 -0.90 9.09
C ILE A 5 -7.32 -0.76 7.60
N SER A 6 -6.71 0.34 7.16
CA SER A 6 -6.41 0.63 5.75
C SER A 6 -5.12 1.44 5.67
N ASP A 7 -4.52 1.52 4.49
CA ASP A 7 -3.36 2.37 4.19
C ASP A 7 -2.16 2.12 5.14
N LEU A 8 -1.86 0.86 5.47
CA LEU A 8 -0.67 0.52 6.25
C LEU A 8 0.62 0.67 5.44
N HIS A 9 0.53 0.46 4.12
CA HIS A 9 1.64 0.56 3.17
C HIS A 9 2.92 -0.13 3.63
N LEU A 10 2.82 -1.41 4.00
CA LEU A 10 4.00 -2.23 4.33
C LEU A 10 4.79 -2.50 3.04
N GLY A 11 5.94 -1.85 2.90
CA GLY A 11 6.85 -1.98 1.76
C GLY A 11 8.03 -2.91 2.03
N ASP A 12 8.87 -3.15 1.02
CA ASP A 12 10.09 -3.97 1.11
C ASP A 12 11.32 -3.19 1.61
N GLY A 13 11.13 -1.95 2.04
CA GLY A 13 12.18 -1.05 2.52
C GLY A 13 12.94 -0.33 1.41
N THR A 14 12.57 -0.51 0.14
CA THR A 14 13.25 0.14 -0.99
C THR A 14 12.70 1.54 -1.31
N CYS A 15 11.40 1.76 -1.09
CA CYS A 15 10.78 3.09 -1.16
C CYS A 15 9.99 3.39 0.12
N GLY A 16 10.29 4.52 0.75
CA GLY A 16 9.66 4.95 2.00
C GLY A 16 9.86 3.97 3.18
N LYS A 17 9.59 4.46 4.39
CA LYS A 17 9.66 3.62 5.60
C LYS A 17 8.32 3.03 5.98
N SER A 18 8.20 1.71 6.10
CA SER A 18 7.00 1.10 6.71
C SER A 18 6.72 1.66 8.12
N ILE A 19 5.47 1.57 8.55
CA ILE A 19 5.09 1.83 9.93
C ILE A 19 5.88 0.91 10.89
N SER A 20 6.39 1.47 11.99
CA SER A 20 7.16 0.70 12.99
C SER A 20 6.33 -0.44 13.58
N SER A 21 6.96 -1.58 13.83
CA SER A 21 6.36 -2.71 14.56
C SER A 21 5.79 -2.32 15.92
N ASP A 22 6.32 -1.26 16.55
CA ASP A 22 5.81 -0.76 17.83
C ASP A 22 4.34 -0.32 17.73
N ALA A 23 3.90 0.20 16.58
CA ALA A 23 2.51 0.57 16.39
C ALA A 23 1.57 -0.65 16.40
N PHE A 24 2.04 -1.80 15.89
CA PHE A 24 1.30 -3.06 15.93
C PHE A 24 1.24 -3.62 17.35
N ASN A 25 2.33 -3.57 18.10
CA ASN A 25 2.33 -3.94 19.53
C ASN A 25 1.34 -3.06 20.32
N VAL A 26 1.35 -1.75 20.09
CA VAL A 26 0.39 -0.83 20.73
C VAL A 26 -1.06 -1.14 20.31
N PHE A 27 -1.29 -1.57 19.07
CA PHE A 27 -2.60 -2.01 18.61
C PHE A 27 -3.05 -3.28 19.34
N GLU A 28 -2.20 -4.30 19.41
CA GLU A 28 -2.43 -5.55 20.15
C GLU A 28 -2.73 -5.28 21.63
N GLU A 29 -1.87 -4.52 22.32
CA GLU A 29 -2.06 -4.16 23.75
C GLU A 29 -3.38 -3.44 24.02
N ARG A 30 -3.88 -2.68 23.04
CA ARG A 30 -5.15 -1.95 23.16
C ARG A 30 -6.35 -2.81 22.82
N LEU A 31 -6.17 -3.93 22.13
CA LEU A 31 -7.25 -4.73 21.59
C LEU A 31 -8.08 -5.38 22.69
N ASP A 32 -7.46 -5.94 23.73
CA ASP A 32 -8.16 -6.49 24.91
C ASP A 32 -9.05 -5.44 25.57
N LYS A 33 -8.51 -4.24 25.76
CA LYS A 33 -9.23 -3.13 26.39
C LYS A 33 -10.40 -2.67 25.51
N MET A 34 -10.25 -2.69 24.19
CA MET A 34 -11.33 -2.38 23.24
C MET A 34 -12.41 -3.46 23.27
N ALA A 35 -12.03 -4.73 23.25
CA ALA A 35 -12.92 -5.88 23.33
C ALA A 35 -13.72 -5.91 24.64
N MET A 36 -13.04 -5.66 25.78
CA MET A 36 -13.69 -5.55 27.09
C MET A 36 -14.70 -4.41 27.09
N ARG A 37 -14.37 -3.24 26.53
CA ARG A 37 -15.31 -2.10 26.44
C ARG A 37 -16.50 -2.43 25.55
N ALA A 38 -16.27 -3.07 24.41
CA ALA A 38 -17.33 -3.52 23.49
C ALA A 38 -18.24 -4.59 24.11
N SER A 39 -17.81 -5.22 25.21
CA SER A 39 -18.59 -6.21 25.96
C SER A 39 -19.62 -5.58 26.90
N TRP A 40 -19.59 -4.27 27.15
CA TRP A 40 -20.66 -3.58 27.89
C TRP A 40 -21.82 -3.27 26.95
N ARG A 41 -23.03 -3.67 27.36
CA ARG A 41 -24.27 -3.41 26.63
C ARG A 41 -24.88 -2.07 27.07
N GLU A 42 -25.83 -1.55 26.29
CA GLU A 42 -26.52 -0.29 26.60
C GLU A 42 -27.26 -0.30 27.95
N ASP A 43 -27.70 -1.48 28.39
CA ASP A 43 -28.32 -1.71 29.70
C ASP A 43 -27.32 -1.69 30.87
N GLY A 44 -26.04 -1.48 30.60
CA GLY A 44 -24.96 -1.49 31.58
C GLY A 44 -24.56 -2.90 32.04
N VAL A 45 -25.06 -3.96 31.41
CA VAL A 45 -24.67 -5.34 31.71
C VAL A 45 -23.45 -5.72 30.89
N TYR A 46 -22.45 -6.30 31.55
CA TYR A 46 -21.30 -6.88 30.87
C TYR A 46 -21.66 -8.25 30.28
N ARG A 47 -21.44 -8.39 28.98
CA ARG A 47 -21.54 -9.66 28.23
C ARG A 47 -20.35 -9.74 27.28
N PRO A 48 -19.38 -10.63 27.51
CA PRO A 48 -18.24 -10.81 26.63
C PRO A 48 -18.67 -10.85 25.16
N ILE A 49 -17.97 -10.12 24.30
CA ILE A 49 -18.10 -10.34 22.86
C ILE A 49 -17.50 -11.70 22.50
N GLU A 50 -18.08 -12.36 21.53
CA GLU A 50 -17.64 -13.70 21.11
C GLU A 50 -16.57 -13.62 20.03
N GLN A 51 -16.63 -12.61 19.17
CA GLN A 51 -15.79 -12.51 17.98
C GLN A 51 -15.35 -11.08 17.66
N ILE A 52 -14.17 -10.95 17.05
CA ILE A 52 -13.60 -9.74 16.46
C ILE A 52 -13.34 -10.00 14.99
N HIS A 53 -13.92 -9.17 14.12
CA HIS A 53 -13.60 -9.14 12.70
C HIS A 53 -12.71 -7.93 12.43
N ILE A 54 -11.51 -8.17 11.90
CA ILE A 54 -10.59 -7.12 11.46
C ILE A 54 -10.57 -7.16 9.94
N LEU A 55 -11.08 -6.10 9.31
CA LEU A 55 -11.00 -5.92 7.87
C LEU A 55 -9.78 -5.06 7.53
N LEU A 56 -8.81 -5.66 6.86
CA LEU A 56 -7.69 -5.00 6.21
C LEU A 56 -8.19 -4.49 4.85
N LEU A 57 -8.61 -3.23 4.80
CA LEU A 57 -9.31 -2.59 3.68
C LEU A 57 -8.33 -1.87 2.75
N GLY A 58 -7.55 -2.62 1.99
CA GLY A 58 -6.69 -2.11 0.93
C GLY A 58 -5.42 -1.39 1.40
N ASP A 59 -4.45 -1.37 0.48
CA ASP A 59 -3.17 -0.70 0.63
C ASP A 59 -2.42 -1.12 1.91
N ILE A 60 -2.47 -2.42 2.19
CA ILE A 60 -1.89 -3.02 3.41
C ILE A 60 -0.45 -3.42 3.15
N LEU A 61 -0.24 -4.28 2.15
CA LEU A 61 1.06 -4.54 1.55
C LEU A 61 1.23 -3.58 0.37
N ASP A 62 2.44 -3.12 0.10
CA ASP A 62 2.67 -2.13 -0.96
C ASP A 62 3.67 -2.64 -2.03
N PRO A 63 3.26 -3.60 -2.86
CA PRO A 63 4.09 -4.04 -3.98
C PRO A 63 4.32 -2.94 -5.00
N LEU A 64 3.42 -1.95 -5.16
CA LEU A 64 3.60 -0.85 -6.11
C LEU A 64 4.85 0.00 -5.79
N HIS A 65 5.16 0.20 -4.50
CA HIS A 65 6.33 0.96 -4.04
C HIS A 65 7.62 0.13 -3.91
N SER A 66 7.75 -0.97 -4.65
CA SER A 66 9.01 -1.72 -4.71
C SER A 66 9.92 -1.24 -5.84
N THR A 67 11.19 -1.01 -5.56
CA THR A 67 12.20 -0.79 -6.61
C THR A 67 12.57 -2.06 -7.36
N LEU A 68 12.14 -3.24 -6.91
CA LEU A 68 12.36 -4.50 -7.63
C LEU A 68 11.59 -4.53 -8.95
N TRP A 69 10.58 -3.68 -9.14
CA TRP A 69 10.00 -3.46 -10.46
C TRP A 69 11.00 -2.85 -11.45
N LEU A 70 12.05 -2.17 -11.00
CA LEU A 70 13.00 -1.42 -11.83
C LEU A 70 14.29 -2.18 -12.13
N ASP A 71 14.40 -3.44 -11.70
CA ASP A 71 15.62 -4.24 -11.86
C ASP A 71 15.79 -4.88 -13.25
N THR A 72 14.79 -4.70 -14.12
CA THR A 72 14.79 -5.14 -15.52
C THR A 72 14.72 -3.96 -16.48
N GLU A 73 15.50 -4.03 -17.55
CA GLU A 73 15.56 -3.01 -18.60
C GLU A 73 14.41 -3.16 -19.60
N VAL A 74 13.98 -2.03 -20.16
CA VAL A 74 12.97 -1.98 -21.24
C VAL A 74 13.47 -2.78 -22.45
N ASP A 75 12.54 -3.42 -23.16
CA ASP A 75 12.81 -4.23 -24.37
C ASP A 75 13.65 -5.51 -24.15
N THR A 76 13.87 -5.92 -22.90
CA THR A 76 14.42 -7.25 -22.58
C THR A 76 13.31 -8.29 -22.43
N PRO A 77 13.57 -9.60 -22.70
CA PRO A 77 12.61 -10.67 -22.45
C PRO A 77 12.09 -10.72 -21.01
N GLU A 78 12.93 -10.29 -20.06
CA GLU A 78 12.67 -10.25 -18.62
C GLU A 78 11.90 -9.00 -18.17
N TYR A 79 11.76 -7.99 -19.04
CA TYR A 79 11.10 -6.71 -18.73
C TYR A 79 9.72 -6.91 -18.10
N THR A 80 9.62 -6.54 -16.84
CA THR A 80 8.42 -6.72 -16.04
C THR A 80 8.12 -5.43 -15.26
N ARG A 81 6.91 -4.91 -15.46
CA ARG A 81 6.34 -3.76 -14.75
C ARG A 81 4.86 -4.04 -14.45
N PRO A 82 4.21 -3.28 -13.56
CA PRO A 82 2.79 -3.46 -13.25
C PRO A 82 1.86 -3.53 -14.48
N TRP A 83 2.17 -2.77 -15.53
CA TRP A 83 1.41 -2.69 -16.79
C TRP A 83 1.88 -3.65 -17.91
N THR A 84 2.79 -4.58 -17.61
CA THR A 84 3.23 -5.60 -18.59
C THR A 84 2.29 -6.81 -18.65
N ASP A 85 2.49 -7.70 -19.62
CA ASP A 85 1.66 -8.88 -19.82
C ASP A 85 1.76 -9.87 -18.64
N ARG A 86 0.72 -9.88 -17.81
CA ARG A 86 0.60 -10.73 -16.63
C ARG A 86 0.53 -12.23 -16.93
N ASN A 87 0.31 -12.63 -18.19
CA ASN A 87 0.30 -14.04 -18.57
C ASN A 87 1.72 -14.61 -18.73
N LYS A 88 2.74 -13.75 -18.76
CA LYS A 88 4.14 -14.19 -18.77
C LYS A 88 4.52 -14.70 -17.37
N PRO A 89 5.20 -15.86 -17.26
CA PRO A 89 5.64 -16.38 -15.97
C PRO A 89 6.47 -15.38 -15.14
N ALA A 90 7.29 -14.56 -15.82
CA ALA A 90 8.12 -13.54 -15.18
C ALA A 90 7.31 -12.54 -14.33
N TYR A 91 6.05 -12.27 -14.68
CA TYR A 91 5.21 -11.34 -13.91
C TYR A 91 4.87 -11.90 -12.53
N ALA A 92 4.40 -13.15 -12.47
CA ALA A 92 4.07 -13.79 -11.20
C ALA A 92 5.32 -13.99 -10.34
N GLU A 93 6.45 -14.40 -10.94
CA GLU A 93 7.72 -14.54 -10.21
C GLU A 93 8.19 -13.21 -9.62
N LYS A 94 8.10 -12.11 -10.39
CA LYS A 94 8.45 -10.76 -9.89
C LYS A 94 7.53 -10.33 -8.74
N LEU A 95 6.22 -10.52 -8.87
CA LEU A 95 5.27 -10.19 -7.79
C LEU A 95 5.52 -11.04 -6.54
N LYS A 96 5.87 -12.32 -6.71
CA LYS A 96 6.22 -13.24 -5.61
C LYS A 96 7.49 -12.80 -4.90
N GLU A 97 8.51 -12.41 -5.65
CA GLU A 97 9.74 -11.83 -5.11
C GLU A 97 9.44 -10.59 -4.26
N ILE A 98 8.67 -9.65 -4.79
CA ILE A 98 8.28 -8.41 -4.11
C ILE A 98 7.47 -8.72 -2.84
N THR A 99 6.47 -9.57 -2.93
CA THR A 99 5.62 -9.95 -1.79
C THR A 99 6.46 -10.56 -0.67
N ARG A 100 7.41 -11.45 -1.00
CA ARG A 100 8.32 -12.04 -0.02
C ARG A 100 9.26 -11.02 0.59
N ALA A 101 9.77 -10.08 -0.20
CA ALA A 101 10.60 -8.99 0.30
C ALA A 101 9.84 -8.13 1.33
N ILE A 102 8.58 -7.77 1.02
CA ILE A 102 7.68 -7.05 1.93
C ILE A 102 7.46 -7.85 3.22
N LEU A 103 7.05 -9.12 3.13
CA LEU A 103 6.76 -9.93 4.32
C LEU A 103 8.00 -10.12 5.19
N LYS A 104 9.18 -10.24 4.57
CA LYS A 104 10.46 -10.37 5.29
C LYS A 104 10.84 -9.08 6.01
N GLU A 105 10.77 -7.93 5.33
CA GLU A 105 11.09 -6.64 5.93
C GLU A 105 10.16 -6.32 7.11
N ASN A 106 8.88 -6.68 6.98
CA ASN A 106 7.85 -6.42 7.99
C ASN A 106 7.57 -7.60 8.92
N ALA A 107 8.48 -8.58 9.01
CA ALA A 107 8.25 -9.84 9.73
C ALA A 107 7.80 -9.65 11.18
N LYS A 108 8.28 -8.59 11.86
CA LYS A 108 7.85 -8.25 13.23
C LYS A 108 6.38 -7.82 13.28
N SER A 109 5.98 -6.89 12.41
CA SER A 109 4.61 -6.38 12.31
C SER A 109 3.63 -7.48 11.87
N VAL A 110 4.02 -8.26 10.86
CA VAL A 110 3.25 -9.42 10.37
C VAL A 110 3.05 -10.45 11.49
N LYS A 111 4.09 -10.73 12.27
CA LYS A 111 4.01 -11.65 13.40
C LYS A 111 2.98 -11.20 14.45
N VAL A 112 2.91 -9.91 14.77
CA VAL A 112 1.91 -9.39 15.71
C VAL A 112 0.50 -9.65 15.20
N LEU A 113 0.20 -9.30 13.95
CA LEU A 113 -1.12 -9.57 13.35
C LEU A 113 -1.48 -11.06 13.33
N ARG A 114 -0.51 -11.91 12.98
CA ARG A 114 -0.68 -13.38 12.97
C ARG A 114 -0.97 -13.97 14.34
N GLN A 115 -0.47 -13.34 15.40
CA GLN A 115 -0.49 -13.87 16.77
C GLN A 115 -1.47 -13.15 17.69
N LEU A 116 -2.36 -12.32 17.13
CA LEU A 116 -3.39 -11.64 17.91
C LEU A 116 -4.17 -12.66 18.75
N ASP A 117 -4.03 -12.54 20.07
CA ASP A 117 -4.78 -13.30 21.06
C ASP A 117 -5.48 -12.29 21.95
N VAL A 118 -6.80 -12.37 21.98
CA VAL A 118 -7.62 -11.41 22.72
C VAL A 118 -8.29 -12.14 23.86
N ILE A 119 -7.98 -11.69 25.08
CA ILE A 119 -8.55 -12.25 26.30
C ILE A 119 -9.28 -11.18 27.09
N ILE A 120 -10.50 -11.49 27.49
CA ILE A 120 -11.34 -10.59 28.29
C ILE A 120 -11.96 -11.35 29.46
N PRO A 121 -12.35 -10.67 30.54
CA PRO A 121 -12.98 -11.34 31.67
C PRO A 121 -14.28 -12.03 31.27
N GLN A 122 -14.60 -13.16 31.87
CA GLN A 122 -15.89 -13.83 31.63
C GLN A 122 -17.07 -13.04 32.21
N ALA A 123 -16.85 -12.36 33.33
CA ALA A 123 -17.84 -11.55 34.01
C ALA A 123 -17.18 -10.32 34.65
N LEU A 124 -17.87 -9.17 34.61
CA LEU A 124 -17.46 -7.94 35.30
C LEU A 124 -18.66 -7.24 35.91
N GLN A 125 -18.48 -6.68 37.10
CA GLN A 125 -19.45 -5.77 37.72
C GLN A 125 -19.11 -4.30 37.51
N ARG A 126 -17.85 -3.98 37.19
CA ARG A 126 -17.36 -2.61 37.01
C ARG A 126 -16.32 -2.58 35.89
N GLN A 127 -16.20 -1.45 35.21
CA GLN A 127 -15.22 -1.25 34.13
C GLN A 127 -13.78 -1.06 34.60
N ARG A 128 -13.56 -0.63 35.85
CA ARG A 128 -12.22 -0.35 36.40
C ARG A 128 -11.68 -1.58 37.12
N GLY A 129 -10.37 -1.81 37.01
CA GLY A 129 -9.70 -2.95 37.65
C GLY A 129 -10.09 -4.29 37.03
N TRP A 130 -10.47 -4.30 35.75
CA TRP A 130 -10.86 -5.52 35.04
C TRP A 130 -9.66 -6.44 34.82
N GLU A 131 -8.46 -5.86 34.82
CA GLU A 131 -7.17 -6.55 34.76
C GLU A 131 -6.93 -7.46 35.98
N GLU A 132 -7.67 -7.26 37.09
CA GLU A 132 -7.60 -8.08 38.31
C GLU A 132 -8.56 -9.28 38.27
N SER A 133 -9.27 -9.51 37.16
CA SER A 133 -10.16 -10.68 37.01
C SER A 133 -9.38 -11.99 37.10
N ILE A 134 -10.03 -13.01 37.67
CA ILE A 134 -9.48 -14.37 37.77
C ILE A 134 -9.99 -15.31 36.68
N ASP A 135 -11.15 -14.99 36.08
CA ASP A 135 -11.78 -15.80 35.03
C ASP A 135 -11.75 -15.05 33.70
N TRP A 136 -11.11 -15.68 32.71
CA TRP A 136 -10.83 -15.13 31.39
C TRP A 136 -11.43 -16.00 30.31
N VAL A 137 -11.90 -15.38 29.24
CA VAL A 137 -12.35 -16.02 28.01
C VAL A 137 -11.56 -15.47 26.82
N SER A 138 -11.18 -16.34 25.91
CA SER A 138 -10.59 -15.95 24.62
C SER A 138 -11.71 -15.50 23.68
N VAL A 139 -11.40 -14.51 22.84
CA VAL A 139 -12.30 -13.97 21.82
C VAL A 139 -11.75 -14.34 20.46
N ASP A 140 -12.56 -14.98 19.62
CA ASP A 140 -12.10 -15.41 18.30
C ASP A 140 -11.82 -14.18 17.41
N VAL A 141 -10.62 -14.12 16.82
CA VAL A 141 -10.19 -13.02 15.94
C VAL A 141 -10.12 -13.51 14.49
N HIS A 142 -10.84 -12.83 13.61
CA HIS A 142 -10.91 -13.14 12.18
C HIS A 142 -10.37 -11.96 11.36
N LEU A 143 -9.26 -12.18 10.65
CA LEU A 143 -8.66 -11.20 9.74
C LEU A 143 -9.13 -11.42 8.31
N HIS A 144 -9.66 -10.38 7.68
CA HIS A 144 -10.13 -10.36 6.30
C HIS A 144 -9.32 -9.34 5.50
N TYR A 145 -9.09 -9.57 4.22
CA TYR A 145 -8.28 -8.70 3.36
C TYR A 145 -9.07 -8.33 2.11
N MET A 146 -9.30 -7.04 1.91
CA MET A 146 -9.75 -6.45 0.65
C MET A 146 -8.61 -5.67 0.01
N ILE A 147 -8.49 -5.72 -1.31
CA ILE A 147 -7.44 -4.98 -2.04
C ILE A 147 -7.85 -3.53 -2.31
N GLY A 148 -6.85 -2.65 -2.29
CA GLY A 148 -6.84 -1.27 -2.74
C GLY A 148 -6.12 -1.12 -4.09
N ASN A 149 -5.53 0.05 -4.34
CA ASN A 149 -4.81 0.35 -5.58
C ASN A 149 -3.30 0.08 -5.50
N HIS A 150 -2.70 -0.10 -4.33
CA HIS A 150 -1.28 -0.44 -4.25
C HIS A 150 -1.04 -1.95 -4.26
N ASP A 151 -2.07 -2.73 -3.94
CA ASP A 151 -2.04 -4.18 -3.78
C ASP A 151 -3.06 -4.93 -4.66
N TRP A 152 -3.58 -4.28 -5.70
CA TRP A 152 -4.56 -4.86 -6.62
C TRP A 152 -4.10 -6.16 -7.29
N TYR A 153 -2.78 -6.39 -7.35
CA TYR A 153 -2.16 -7.60 -7.86
C TYR A 153 -2.69 -8.88 -7.19
N TYR A 154 -3.08 -8.79 -5.91
CA TYR A 154 -3.65 -9.93 -5.19
C TYR A 154 -5.07 -10.29 -5.64
N GLY A 155 -5.71 -9.49 -6.51
CA GLY A 155 -6.94 -9.88 -7.19
C GLY A 155 -6.72 -10.55 -8.56
N ILE A 156 -5.48 -10.75 -9.03
CA ILE A 156 -5.22 -11.43 -10.31
C ILE A 156 -5.52 -12.94 -10.17
N PRO A 157 -6.38 -13.53 -11.02
CA PRO A 157 -6.67 -14.96 -10.96
C PRO A 157 -5.55 -15.82 -11.55
N GLY A 158 -5.48 -17.08 -11.12
CA GLY A 158 -4.60 -18.10 -11.70
C GLY A 158 -3.64 -18.72 -10.68
N THR A 159 -3.23 -19.96 -10.92
CA THR A 159 -2.51 -20.79 -9.95
C THR A 159 -1.24 -20.14 -9.40
N ALA A 160 -0.44 -19.49 -10.24
CA ALA A 160 0.77 -18.80 -9.80
C ALA A 160 0.47 -17.64 -8.83
N PHE A 161 -0.66 -16.95 -9.00
CA PHE A 161 -1.11 -15.88 -8.11
C PHE A 161 -1.82 -16.43 -6.85
N ASP A 162 -2.50 -17.57 -6.96
CA ASP A 162 -3.07 -18.28 -5.81
C ASP A 162 -1.95 -18.68 -4.83
N GLU A 163 -0.79 -19.13 -5.32
CA GLU A 163 0.37 -19.43 -4.48
C GLU A 163 0.89 -18.20 -3.73
N ILE A 164 0.97 -17.04 -4.40
CA ILE A 164 1.39 -15.78 -3.77
C ILE A 164 0.40 -15.39 -2.67
N ARG A 165 -0.91 -15.46 -2.95
CA ARG A 165 -1.95 -15.22 -1.95
C ARG A 165 -1.90 -16.21 -0.80
N ALA A 166 -1.59 -17.49 -1.06
CA ALA A 166 -1.45 -18.49 -0.01
C ALA A 166 -0.32 -18.11 0.97
N GLU A 167 0.78 -17.55 0.48
CA GLU A 167 1.84 -17.00 1.35
C GLU A 167 1.34 -15.83 2.20
N VAL A 168 0.54 -14.92 1.62
CA VAL A 168 -0.07 -13.81 2.37
C VAL A 168 -1.08 -14.30 3.42
N VAL A 169 -1.92 -15.27 3.05
CA VAL A 169 -2.91 -15.90 3.94
C VAL A 169 -2.21 -16.56 5.13
N ASP A 170 -1.14 -17.35 4.92
CA ASP A 170 -0.38 -17.94 6.03
C ASP A 170 0.34 -16.88 6.87
N ALA A 171 0.97 -15.90 6.21
CA ALA A 171 1.76 -14.89 6.90
C ALA A 171 0.91 -14.03 7.86
N LEU A 172 -0.29 -13.63 7.44
CA LEU A 172 -1.20 -12.80 8.22
C LEU A 172 -2.26 -13.61 8.99
N SER A 173 -2.33 -14.93 8.81
CA SER A 173 -3.39 -15.80 9.32
C SER A 173 -4.80 -15.32 8.93
N LEU A 174 -4.98 -15.00 7.64
CA LEU A 174 -6.26 -14.53 7.12
C LEU A 174 -7.33 -15.63 7.21
N SER A 175 -8.58 -15.23 7.46
CA SER A 175 -9.75 -16.11 7.51
C SER A 175 -10.26 -16.53 6.13
N GLN A 176 -9.89 -15.79 5.08
CA GLN A 176 -10.22 -16.12 3.68
C GLN A 176 -9.19 -17.07 3.06
N ASN A 177 -9.59 -17.77 2.00
CA ASN A 177 -8.70 -18.67 1.27
C ASN A 177 -7.82 -17.90 0.25
N SER A 178 -7.02 -18.63 -0.53
CA SER A 178 -6.09 -18.05 -1.51
C SER A 178 -6.70 -17.74 -2.88
N SER A 179 -8.03 -17.73 -3.01
CA SER A 179 -8.73 -17.19 -4.19
C SER A 179 -8.44 -15.69 -4.32
N PRO A 180 -8.65 -15.08 -5.51
CA PRO A 180 -8.48 -13.63 -5.69
C PRO A 180 -9.08 -12.83 -4.54
N PHE A 181 -8.28 -11.96 -3.94
CA PHE A 181 -8.75 -11.16 -2.82
C PHE A 181 -9.82 -10.16 -3.30
N PRO A 182 -10.88 -9.96 -2.52
CA PRO A 182 -12.01 -9.12 -2.91
C PRO A 182 -11.61 -7.65 -3.03
N PHE A 183 -12.17 -6.94 -4.00
CA PHE A 183 -12.15 -5.46 -4.03
C PHE A 183 -13.55 -4.86 -3.96
N ARG A 184 -14.57 -5.70 -4.17
CA ARG A 184 -15.96 -5.42 -3.87
C ARG A 184 -16.48 -6.45 -2.89
N LEU A 185 -17.52 -6.08 -2.15
CA LEU A 185 -18.16 -7.01 -1.22
C LEU A 185 -18.80 -8.20 -1.93
N GLU A 186 -19.26 -8.01 -3.17
CA GLU A 186 -19.87 -9.09 -3.93
C GLU A 186 -18.88 -10.21 -4.31
N ASP A 187 -17.57 -9.95 -4.20
CA ASP A 187 -16.52 -10.93 -4.47
C ASP A 187 -16.33 -11.91 -3.28
N ASP A 188 -16.80 -11.56 -2.08
CA ASP A 188 -16.70 -12.37 -0.86
C ASP A 188 -18.03 -12.36 -0.07
N PRO A 189 -18.92 -13.35 -0.32
CA PRO A 189 -20.22 -13.42 0.33
C PRO A 189 -20.16 -13.52 1.86
N ASP A 190 -19.14 -14.19 2.41
CA ASP A 190 -18.99 -14.38 3.85
C ASP A 190 -18.65 -13.03 4.52
N LEU A 191 -17.71 -12.29 3.93
CA LEU A 191 -17.39 -10.93 4.39
C LEU A 191 -18.57 -9.97 4.21
N ALA A 192 -19.31 -10.08 3.10
CA ALA A 192 -20.48 -9.25 2.84
C ALA A 192 -21.60 -9.47 3.87
N GLU A 193 -21.89 -10.73 4.21
CA GLU A 193 -22.86 -11.08 5.26
C GLU A 193 -22.43 -10.46 6.60
N LYS A 194 -21.15 -10.60 6.97
CA LYS A 194 -20.63 -10.05 8.21
C LYS A 194 -20.74 -8.53 8.27
N LEU A 195 -20.34 -7.81 7.22
CA LEU A 195 -20.47 -6.35 7.20
C LEU A 195 -21.94 -5.89 7.23
N ALA A 196 -22.85 -6.65 6.62
CA ALA A 196 -24.28 -6.39 6.67
C ALA A 196 -24.86 -6.50 8.09
N GLU A 197 -24.39 -7.45 8.91
CA GLU A 197 -24.75 -7.55 10.34
C GLU A 197 -24.45 -6.24 11.10
N TYR A 198 -23.33 -5.58 10.75
CA TYR A 198 -22.92 -4.29 11.31
C TYR A 198 -23.54 -3.08 10.58
N LYS A 199 -24.32 -3.29 9.52
CA LYS A 199 -24.86 -2.24 8.62
C LYS A 199 -23.76 -1.35 8.01
N VAL A 200 -22.64 -1.97 7.67
CA VAL A 200 -21.46 -1.31 7.09
C VAL A 200 -21.32 -1.70 5.62
N TYR A 201 -20.92 -0.75 4.79
CA TYR A 201 -20.42 -1.00 3.43
C TYR A 201 -18.97 -0.52 3.36
N ALA A 202 -18.06 -1.40 2.95
CA ALA A 202 -16.63 -1.11 2.87
C ALA A 202 -16.15 -1.17 1.42
N ARG A 203 -15.34 -0.18 1.01
CA ARG A 203 -14.69 -0.12 -0.31
C ARG A 203 -13.48 0.80 -0.23
N HIS A 204 -12.41 0.44 -0.94
CA HIS A 204 -11.27 1.33 -1.12
C HIS A 204 -11.61 2.52 -2.03
N GLY A 205 -11.26 3.73 -1.59
CA GLY A 205 -11.78 4.99 -2.16
C GLY A 205 -11.18 5.40 -3.50
N ASP A 206 -10.10 4.76 -3.92
CA ASP A 206 -9.31 5.13 -5.10
C ASP A 206 -10.09 4.99 -6.42
N CYS A 207 -11.21 4.25 -6.44
CA CYS A 207 -12.12 4.19 -7.58
C CYS A 207 -12.72 5.53 -8.01
N TYR A 208 -12.62 6.56 -7.16
CA TYR A 208 -13.02 7.94 -7.46
C TYR A 208 -11.85 8.82 -7.94
N ASP A 209 -10.63 8.26 -8.00
CA ASP A 209 -9.44 8.91 -8.52
C ASP A 209 -9.08 8.34 -9.89
N SER A 210 -9.40 9.07 -10.95
CA SER A 210 -9.11 8.67 -12.33
C SER A 210 -7.61 8.56 -12.66
N PHE A 211 -6.72 9.02 -11.78
CA PHE A 211 -5.28 8.81 -11.93
C PHE A 211 -4.87 7.41 -11.44
N ASN A 212 -5.50 6.93 -10.37
CA ASN A 212 -5.19 5.64 -9.72
C ASN A 212 -6.23 4.54 -10.02
N TYR A 213 -7.25 4.84 -10.82
CA TYR A 213 -8.26 3.89 -11.26
C TYR A 213 -8.70 4.16 -12.70
N ASP A 214 -8.62 3.12 -13.54
CA ASP A 214 -9.24 3.12 -14.85
C ASP A 214 -10.60 2.43 -14.77
N ALA A 215 -11.68 3.19 -15.02
CA ALA A 215 -13.04 2.65 -14.94
C ALA A 215 -13.41 1.73 -16.11
N GLU A 216 -12.71 1.82 -17.24
CA GLU A 216 -12.92 0.97 -18.42
C GLU A 216 -12.23 -0.39 -18.23
N GLU A 217 -11.01 -0.38 -17.70
CA GLU A 217 -10.23 -1.59 -17.43
C GLU A 217 -10.58 -2.24 -16.07
N GLY A 218 -11.04 -1.46 -15.10
CA GLY A 218 -11.39 -1.92 -13.75
C GLY A 218 -10.21 -2.04 -12.78
N ARG A 219 -10.45 -2.63 -11.60
CA ARG A 219 -9.49 -2.63 -10.45
C ARG A 219 -8.28 -3.51 -10.67
N ILE A 220 -8.45 -4.64 -11.37
CA ILE A 220 -7.39 -5.64 -11.56
C ILE A 220 -6.56 -5.26 -12.79
N ASN A 221 -6.15 -4.00 -12.86
CA ASN A 221 -5.40 -3.43 -13.97
C ASN A 221 -4.57 -2.25 -13.47
N SER A 222 -3.44 -2.04 -14.13
CA SER A 222 -2.58 -0.92 -13.80
C SER A 222 -3.17 0.40 -14.29
N ALA A 223 -3.15 1.42 -13.44
CA ALA A 223 -3.56 2.77 -13.79
C ALA A 223 -2.34 3.66 -14.15
N LEU A 224 -2.60 4.84 -14.73
CA LEU A 224 -1.55 5.81 -15.05
C LEU A 224 -0.72 6.22 -13.82
N GLY A 225 -1.37 6.27 -12.65
CA GLY A 225 -0.74 6.51 -11.36
C GLY A 225 0.30 5.47 -10.98
N ASP A 226 0.10 4.20 -11.34
CA ASP A 226 1.08 3.14 -11.09
C ASP A 226 2.34 3.35 -11.94
N VAL A 227 2.14 3.70 -13.23
CA VAL A 227 3.23 3.99 -14.16
C VAL A 227 4.06 5.18 -13.64
N PHE A 228 3.38 6.24 -13.21
CA PHE A 228 4.03 7.41 -12.64
C PHE A 228 4.78 7.06 -11.35
N THR A 229 4.17 6.26 -10.48
CA THR A 229 4.80 5.80 -9.24
C THR A 229 6.10 5.05 -9.51
N VAL A 230 6.07 4.06 -10.40
CA VAL A 230 7.25 3.24 -10.68
C VAL A 230 8.33 4.04 -11.42
N GLU A 231 7.99 4.74 -12.50
CA GLU A 231 8.98 5.33 -13.41
C GLU A 231 9.43 6.74 -13.01
N MET A 232 8.64 7.46 -12.20
CA MET A 232 9.02 8.77 -11.67
C MET A 232 9.39 8.70 -10.20
N LEU A 233 8.53 8.16 -9.34
CA LEU A 233 8.71 8.30 -7.90
C LEU A 233 9.73 7.30 -7.33
N ASN A 234 9.60 6.02 -7.69
CA ASN A 234 10.50 4.97 -7.19
C ASN A 234 11.86 5.04 -7.89
N ARG A 235 11.89 5.36 -9.19
CA ARG A 235 13.11 5.40 -9.99
C ARG A 235 13.99 6.61 -9.69
N PHE A 236 13.42 7.77 -9.39
CA PHE A 236 14.19 9.00 -9.23
C PHE A 236 15.26 8.94 -8.11
N PRO A 237 14.97 8.46 -6.89
CA PRO A 237 15.99 8.31 -5.85
C PRO A 237 17.16 7.42 -6.29
N LEU A 238 16.87 6.33 -7.02
CA LEU A 238 17.90 5.42 -7.53
C LEU A 238 18.80 6.09 -8.57
N GLU A 239 18.21 6.86 -9.49
CA GLU A 239 18.98 7.56 -10.53
C GLU A 239 19.82 8.69 -9.93
N VAL A 240 19.32 9.38 -8.90
CA VAL A 240 20.08 10.38 -8.16
C VAL A 240 21.26 9.73 -7.43
N GLU A 241 21.03 8.64 -6.70
CA GLU A 241 22.08 7.88 -5.99
C GLU A 241 23.15 7.34 -6.97
N LYS A 242 22.73 6.85 -8.14
CA LYS A 242 23.61 6.30 -9.18
C LYS A 242 24.48 7.36 -9.86
N HIS A 243 23.98 8.58 -10.04
CA HIS A 243 24.67 9.62 -10.84
C HIS A 243 25.39 10.67 -9.99
N LEU A 244 25.16 10.74 -8.67
CA LEU A 244 25.73 11.74 -7.78
C LEU A 244 26.48 11.10 -6.60
N ASP A 245 27.75 10.78 -6.79
CA ASP A 245 28.61 10.10 -5.79
C ASP A 245 28.71 10.85 -4.44
N ASP A 246 28.64 12.19 -4.45
CA ASP A 246 28.81 13.04 -3.26
C ASP A 246 27.47 13.44 -2.61
N ILE A 247 26.35 12.78 -2.96
CA ILE A 247 25.05 13.14 -2.38
C ILE A 247 24.93 12.71 -0.92
N PRO A 248 24.48 13.58 0.00
CA PRO A 248 24.27 13.20 1.39
C PRO A 248 23.27 12.03 1.48
N PRO A 249 23.58 10.96 2.25
CA PRO A 249 22.66 9.82 2.40
C PRO A 249 21.27 10.23 2.90
N GLU A 250 21.18 11.23 3.78
CA GLU A 250 19.91 11.79 4.26
C GLU A 250 19.07 12.39 3.13
N MET A 251 19.69 12.95 2.09
CA MET A 251 18.97 13.45 0.93
C MET A 251 18.35 12.31 0.12
N ILE A 252 19.05 11.18 -0.05
CA ILE A 252 18.49 9.99 -0.71
C ILE A 252 17.34 9.42 0.11
N GLU A 253 17.50 9.30 1.42
CA GLU A 253 16.43 8.86 2.32
C GLU A 253 15.20 9.78 2.23
N ASN A 254 15.40 11.09 2.16
CA ASN A 254 14.29 12.02 1.92
C ASN A 254 13.66 11.75 0.54
N LEU A 255 14.43 11.64 -0.53
CA LEU A 255 13.88 11.37 -1.87
C LEU A 255 13.13 10.02 -1.93
N ARG A 256 13.49 9.01 -1.13
CA ARG A 256 12.70 7.77 -1.04
C ARG A 256 11.28 7.97 -0.49
N GLU A 257 10.99 9.12 0.13
CA GLU A 257 9.66 9.49 0.65
C GLU A 257 8.79 10.23 -0.38
N LEU A 258 9.23 10.38 -1.64
CA LEU A 258 8.46 11.07 -2.71
C LEU A 258 7.07 10.46 -2.91
N SER A 259 6.94 9.15 -2.71
CA SER A 259 5.69 8.40 -2.75
C SER A 259 4.63 8.87 -1.76
N ARG A 260 5.01 9.64 -0.73
CA ARG A 260 4.11 10.21 0.28
C ARG A 260 3.63 11.62 -0.03
N VAL A 261 4.19 12.26 -1.05
CA VAL A 261 3.78 13.61 -1.42
C VAL A 261 2.38 13.56 -2.01
N ARG A 262 1.47 14.38 -1.46
CA ARG A 262 0.09 14.51 -1.93
C ARG A 262 -0.25 15.99 -2.18
N PRO A 263 -0.86 16.33 -3.34
CA PRO A 263 -1.12 15.44 -4.49
C PRO A 263 0.20 15.03 -5.18
N ALA A 264 0.22 13.87 -5.85
CA ALA A 264 1.43 13.35 -6.52
C ALA A 264 2.02 14.32 -7.57
N LEU A 265 1.17 15.18 -8.17
CA LEU A 265 1.62 16.22 -9.09
C LEU A 265 2.46 17.32 -8.41
N ALA A 266 2.44 17.44 -7.09
CA ALA A 266 3.24 18.40 -6.33
C ALA A 266 4.67 17.88 -6.05
N THR A 267 5.00 16.65 -6.42
CA THR A 267 6.30 16.03 -6.14
C THR A 267 7.48 16.87 -6.64
N GLY A 268 7.40 17.46 -7.84
CA GLY A 268 8.47 18.32 -8.35
C GLY A 268 8.73 19.57 -7.49
N LEU A 269 7.69 20.14 -6.88
CA LEU A 269 7.81 21.27 -5.95
C LEU A 269 8.45 20.83 -4.62
N TRP A 270 8.09 19.63 -4.16
CA TRP A 270 8.66 19.04 -2.95
C TRP A 270 10.15 18.73 -3.14
N VAL A 271 10.56 18.18 -4.28
CA VAL A 271 11.99 17.96 -4.63
C VAL A 271 12.77 19.28 -4.57
N SER A 272 12.27 20.34 -5.20
CA SER A 272 12.87 21.68 -5.12
C SER A 272 13.00 22.16 -3.67
N SER A 273 11.96 21.94 -2.85
CA SER A 273 12.02 22.25 -1.43
C SER A 273 13.15 21.50 -0.72
N GLN A 274 13.27 20.18 -0.91
CA GLN A 274 14.31 19.38 -0.26
C GLN A 274 15.72 19.83 -0.67
N VAL A 275 15.92 20.12 -1.95
CA VAL A 275 17.19 20.61 -2.48
C VAL A 275 17.62 21.92 -1.79
N ARG A 276 16.68 22.86 -1.59
CA ARG A 276 16.94 24.12 -0.88
C ARG A 276 17.21 23.95 0.61
N HIS A 277 16.42 23.12 1.30
CA HIS A 277 16.56 22.90 2.75
C HIS A 277 17.88 22.20 3.11
N ASN A 278 18.40 21.35 2.22
CA ASN A 278 19.67 20.65 2.43
C ASN A 278 20.90 21.47 1.98
N HIS A 279 20.71 22.72 1.56
CA HIS A 279 21.79 23.64 1.14
C HIS A 279 22.79 23.02 0.14
N LEU A 280 22.28 22.21 -0.79
CA LEU A 280 23.13 21.52 -1.76
C LEU A 280 23.85 22.53 -2.68
N PRO A 281 25.09 22.25 -3.12
CA PRO A 281 25.78 23.12 -4.08
C PRO A 281 25.01 23.27 -5.39
N ASP A 282 25.03 24.45 -6.01
CA ASP A 282 24.30 24.77 -7.26
C ASP A 282 24.49 23.71 -8.36
N ARG A 283 25.70 23.15 -8.47
CA ARG A 283 26.01 22.07 -9.42
C ARG A 283 25.16 20.83 -9.17
N MET A 284 24.99 20.43 -7.91
CA MET A 284 24.15 19.27 -7.54
C MET A 284 22.67 19.60 -7.71
N GLN A 285 22.23 20.79 -7.33
CA GLN A 285 20.83 21.22 -7.54
C GLN A 285 20.45 21.12 -9.02
N LYS A 286 21.34 21.62 -9.90
CA LYS A 286 21.17 21.51 -11.35
C LYS A 286 21.15 20.07 -11.82
N ALA A 287 22.06 19.22 -11.34
CA ALA A 287 22.09 17.81 -11.76
C ALA A 287 20.84 17.03 -11.33
N ILE A 288 20.34 17.26 -10.10
CA ILE A 288 19.09 16.67 -9.60
C ILE A 288 17.91 17.13 -10.46
N LYS A 289 17.88 18.42 -10.84
CA LYS A 289 16.86 18.97 -11.75
C LYS A 289 16.94 18.33 -13.13
N ASP A 290 18.13 18.28 -13.72
CA ASP A 290 18.34 17.72 -15.06
C ASP A 290 17.91 16.23 -15.10
N LEU A 291 18.18 15.45 -14.03
CA LEU A 291 17.70 14.07 -13.88
C LEU A 291 16.17 13.99 -13.79
N TRP A 292 15.53 14.85 -12.99
CA TRP A 292 14.07 14.89 -12.87
C TRP A 292 13.39 15.19 -14.22
N GLU A 293 13.95 16.16 -14.96
CA GLU A 293 13.45 16.52 -16.29
C GLU A 293 13.64 15.41 -17.31
N GLN A 294 14.80 14.74 -17.28
CA GLN A 294 15.07 13.59 -18.14
C GLN A 294 14.09 12.45 -17.88
N LEU A 295 13.87 12.07 -16.61
CA LEU A 295 12.89 11.03 -16.26
C LEU A 295 11.48 11.42 -16.68
N GLY A 296 11.09 12.69 -16.52
CA GLY A 296 9.82 13.19 -17.02
C GLY A 296 9.67 13.02 -18.54
N ASP A 297 10.72 13.30 -19.30
CA ASP A 297 10.73 13.11 -20.75
C ASP A 297 10.72 11.63 -21.16
N GLU A 298 11.40 10.75 -20.41
CA GLU A 298 11.36 9.30 -20.61
C GLU A 298 9.96 8.73 -20.31
N PHE A 299 9.37 9.12 -19.18
CA PHE A 299 8.01 8.74 -18.78
C PHE A 299 6.99 9.07 -19.87
N LEU A 300 7.00 10.29 -20.40
CA LEU A 300 6.09 10.72 -21.48
C LEU A 300 6.32 9.99 -22.81
N ARG A 301 7.45 9.31 -22.99
CA ARG A 301 7.74 8.49 -24.18
C ARG A 301 7.27 7.04 -24.05
N LEU A 302 6.98 6.58 -22.84
CA LEU A 302 6.51 5.21 -22.61
C LEU A 302 5.24 4.93 -23.41
N LYS A 303 5.20 3.77 -24.06
CA LYS A 303 4.04 3.35 -24.86
C LYS A 303 2.75 3.37 -24.04
N VAL A 304 2.78 2.85 -22.81
CA VAL A 304 1.61 2.82 -21.91
C VAL A 304 1.08 4.22 -21.59
N VAL A 305 1.97 5.21 -21.42
CA VAL A 305 1.57 6.61 -21.13
C VAL A 305 0.94 7.25 -22.36
N ARG A 306 1.52 6.99 -23.55
CA ARG A 306 0.98 7.49 -24.82
C ARG A 306 -0.34 6.84 -25.20
N ASP A 307 -0.53 5.57 -24.86
CA ASP A 307 -1.78 4.86 -25.12
C ASP A 307 -2.90 5.33 -24.17
N ALA A 308 -2.56 5.81 -22.97
CA ALA A 308 -3.50 6.39 -22.03
C ALA A 308 -3.98 7.81 -22.40
N ASP A 309 -3.29 8.49 -23.32
CA ASP A 309 -3.64 9.83 -23.81
C ASP A 309 -4.89 9.80 -24.71
N ARG A 310 -5.98 10.39 -24.21
CA ARG A 310 -7.28 10.46 -24.87
C ARG A 310 -7.33 11.67 -25.78
N LYS A 311 -7.05 11.44 -27.06
CA LYS A 311 -7.18 12.44 -28.13
C LYS A 311 -8.47 13.27 -27.99
N PHE A 312 -8.31 14.59 -28.05
CA PHE A 312 -9.39 15.59 -28.03
C PHE A 312 -10.13 15.76 -26.69
N LYS A 313 -9.59 15.27 -25.57
CA LYS A 313 -10.08 15.57 -24.23
C LYS A 313 -8.91 16.05 -23.37
N PHE A 314 -9.13 17.11 -22.59
CA PHE A 314 -8.16 17.51 -21.58
C PHE A 314 -8.16 16.46 -20.46
N ASP A 315 -7.16 15.59 -20.45
CA ASP A 315 -7.14 14.42 -19.60
C ASP A 315 -6.04 14.46 -18.52
N THR A 316 -5.81 13.34 -17.85
CA THR A 316 -4.80 13.25 -16.79
C THR A 316 -3.37 13.31 -17.35
N VAL A 317 -3.14 12.85 -18.58
CA VAL A 317 -1.86 12.95 -19.27
C VAL A 317 -1.55 14.41 -19.60
N ASP A 318 -2.52 15.19 -20.07
CA ASP A 318 -2.35 16.64 -20.31
C ASP A 318 -1.95 17.39 -19.03
N LYS A 319 -2.62 17.07 -17.90
CA LYS A 319 -2.27 17.65 -16.59
C LYS A 319 -0.85 17.30 -16.17
N LEU A 320 -0.41 16.07 -16.41
CA LEU A 320 0.98 15.63 -16.14
C LEU A 320 1.97 16.37 -17.01
N GLN A 321 1.70 16.49 -18.32
CA GLN A 321 2.55 17.25 -19.24
C GLN A 321 2.70 18.70 -18.77
N ILE A 322 1.60 19.35 -18.38
CA ILE A 322 1.63 20.71 -17.84
C ILE A 322 2.41 20.76 -16.52
N ALA A 323 2.17 19.84 -15.58
CA ALA A 323 2.88 19.81 -14.30
C ALA A 323 4.39 19.65 -14.48
N LEU A 324 4.81 18.74 -15.37
CA LEU A 324 6.22 18.53 -15.72
C LEU A 324 6.80 19.76 -16.45
N GLN A 325 6.06 20.40 -17.35
CA GLN A 325 6.51 21.64 -17.99
C GLN A 325 6.65 22.81 -17.01
N ILE A 326 5.75 22.91 -16.03
CA ILE A 326 5.84 23.92 -14.95
C ILE A 326 7.06 23.63 -14.07
N SER A 327 7.33 22.36 -13.72
CA SER A 327 8.51 22.01 -12.94
C SER A 327 9.81 22.40 -13.67
N LYS A 328 9.88 22.24 -15.00
CA LYS A 328 11.03 22.72 -15.81
C LYS A 328 11.30 24.21 -15.66
N ARG A 329 10.23 25.02 -15.57
CA ARG A 329 10.32 26.49 -15.48
C ARG A 329 10.60 27.00 -14.06
N THR A 330 10.47 26.14 -13.06
CA THR A 330 10.69 26.52 -11.66
C THR A 330 12.17 26.30 -11.31
N PRO A 331 12.87 27.27 -10.71
CA PRO A 331 14.21 27.03 -10.17
C PRO A 331 14.08 26.06 -8.99
N PHE A 332 15.03 25.12 -8.89
CA PHE A 332 15.14 24.29 -7.69
C PHE A 332 15.56 25.16 -6.51
#